data_AF-A0A0B1S8Z6-F1
#
_entry.id   AF-A0A0B1S8Z6-F1
#
_cell.length_a   1.000
_cell.length_b   1.000
_cell.length_c   1.000
_cell.angle_alpha   90.00
_cell.angle_beta   90.00
_cell.angle_gamma   90.00
#
_symmetry.space_group_name_H-M   'P 1'
#
loop_
_entity.id
_entity.type
_entity.pdbx_description
1 polymer ?
#
loop_
_entity_poly.entity_id
_entity_poly.type
_entity_poly.pdbx_seq_one_letter_code
_entity_poly.pdbx_strand_id
1 'polypeptide(L)'
;RSPPFCYWAEGLNYWETDCGNYFGAILYFCSFYLIITYIVLNLLVGEPPPFPNCELGSSKTAFLAIIMENFSLFYSSEEDALLSYADIRNFQQVWNIVDAEQKRSIPTRRVKFLLRLLRGRLEVDPNKDRLLFKHMCYEMERLHNGEDVSFHDVLNMLSYRSVDIRKSLQLEELLQREELEYLIEEEVAKQTIRSWLEQCLRRIKQKQNLQSQTESVLPTALAMHRLSCLIPLVPHAPSQHNLQATPPTSAVCSADYWQV
;
A
#
# COMPACT_ATOMS: atom_id res chain seq x y z
N ARG A 1 66.35 -19.36 5.36
CA ARG A 1 67.75 -19.34 4.88
C ARG A 1 68.59 -20.00 5.96
N SER A 2 69.37 -21.03 5.64
CA SER A 2 70.11 -21.85 6.62
C SER A 2 71.61 -21.87 6.31
N PRO A 3 72.48 -22.25 7.26
CA PRO A 3 73.90 -22.49 6.99
C PRO A 3 74.08 -23.52 5.86
N PRO A 4 75.15 -23.41 5.04
CA PRO A 4 76.25 -22.44 5.12
C PRO A 4 75.91 -21.06 4.55
N PHE A 5 74.69 -20.82 4.07
CA PHE A 5 74.33 -19.61 3.33
C PHE A 5 74.02 -18.38 4.21
N CYS A 6 74.00 -18.51 5.53
CA CYS A 6 73.81 -17.41 6.49
C CYS A 6 74.71 -17.62 7.71
N TYR A 7 75.02 -16.53 8.43
CA TYR A 7 75.85 -16.57 9.61
C TYR A 7 75.08 -17.13 10.82
N TRP A 8 75.60 -18.19 11.42
CA TRP A 8 75.07 -18.82 12.62
C TRP A 8 76.23 -19.31 13.50
N ALA A 9 76.10 -19.15 14.80
CA ALA A 9 76.95 -19.75 15.81
C ALA A 9 76.10 -20.15 17.02
N GLU A 10 76.57 -21.15 17.75
CA GLU A 10 75.86 -21.70 18.90
C GLU A 10 75.80 -20.68 20.05
N GLY A 11 74.59 -20.39 20.55
CA GLY A 11 74.36 -19.43 21.64
C GLY A 11 74.07 -17.99 21.22
N LEU A 12 74.06 -17.64 19.92
CA LEU A 12 73.63 -16.30 19.46
C LEU A 12 72.11 -16.10 19.61
N ASN A 13 71.70 -14.85 19.86
CA ASN A 13 70.28 -14.48 19.94
C ASN A 13 69.64 -14.34 18.55
N TYR A 14 68.30 -14.35 18.49
CA TYR A 14 67.57 -14.32 17.21
C TYR A 14 67.77 -13.03 16.38
N TRP A 15 68.22 -11.95 17.02
CA TRP A 15 68.55 -10.66 16.37
C TRP A 15 70.03 -10.54 15.97
N GLU A 16 70.87 -11.52 16.32
CA GLU A 16 72.31 -11.58 16.02
C GLU A 16 72.65 -12.53 14.85
N THR A 17 71.63 -13.11 14.18
CA THR A 17 71.80 -14.08 13.09
C THR A 17 70.94 -13.76 11.87
N ASP A 18 71.54 -13.82 10.67
CA ASP A 18 70.85 -13.68 9.37
C ASP A 18 70.11 -14.98 8.94
N CYS A 19 70.01 -15.98 9.82
CA CYS A 19 69.39 -17.26 9.52
C CYS A 19 67.89 -17.29 9.84
N GLY A 20 67.06 -17.29 8.79
CA GLY A 20 65.61 -17.40 8.91
C GLY A 20 65.10 -18.84 9.02
N ASN A 21 64.26 -19.11 10.03
CA ASN A 21 63.60 -20.39 10.30
C ASN A 21 62.76 -20.87 9.10
N TYR A 22 63.17 -21.98 8.48
CA TYR A 22 62.54 -22.55 7.28
C TYR A 22 61.09 -22.99 7.52
N PHE A 23 60.84 -23.72 8.61
CA PHE A 23 59.50 -24.24 8.94
C PHE A 23 58.54 -23.12 9.38
N GLY A 24 59.05 -22.18 10.19
CA GLY A 24 58.30 -20.99 10.60
C GLY A 24 57.93 -20.09 9.42
N ALA A 25 58.84 -19.90 8.47
CA ALA A 25 58.56 -19.15 7.24
C ALA A 25 57.47 -19.83 6.39
N ILE A 26 57.53 -21.16 6.20
CA ILE A 26 56.50 -21.90 5.46
C ILE A 26 55.13 -21.75 6.15
N LEU A 27 55.04 -22.00 7.45
CA LEU A 27 53.77 -21.85 8.17
C LEU A 27 53.24 -20.41 8.10
N TYR A 28 54.08 -19.40 8.30
CA TYR A 28 53.67 -18.00 8.26
C TYR A 28 53.20 -17.58 6.87
N PHE A 29 54.03 -17.76 5.83
CA PHE A 29 53.68 -17.33 4.48
C PHE A 29 52.53 -18.14 3.87
N CYS A 30 52.46 -19.47 4.09
CA CYS A 30 51.34 -20.25 3.58
C CYS A 30 50.03 -19.93 4.30
N SER A 31 50.02 -19.78 5.64
CA SER A 31 48.79 -19.42 6.35
C SER A 31 48.34 -18.00 6.03
N PHE A 32 49.25 -17.03 6.00
CA PHE A 32 48.93 -15.64 5.62
C PHE A 32 48.43 -15.54 4.18
N TYR A 33 49.09 -16.20 3.22
CA TYR A 33 48.63 -16.23 1.83
C TYR A 33 47.26 -16.90 1.68
N LEU A 34 47.03 -18.03 2.36
CA LEU A 34 45.72 -18.69 2.33
C LEU A 34 44.62 -17.82 2.95
N ILE A 35 44.86 -17.19 4.11
CA ILE A 35 43.87 -16.32 4.76
C ILE A 35 43.59 -15.07 3.92
N ILE A 36 44.63 -14.37 3.46
CA ILE A 36 44.45 -13.13 2.68
C ILE A 36 43.82 -13.44 1.32
N THR A 37 44.32 -14.41 0.55
CA THR A 37 43.81 -14.67 -0.79
C THR A 37 42.46 -15.39 -0.78
N TYR A 38 42.24 -16.38 0.09
CA TYR A 38 41.03 -17.22 0.03
C TYR A 38 39.93 -16.82 1.03
N ILE A 39 40.21 -15.94 1.99
CA ILE A 39 39.19 -15.39 2.90
C ILE A 39 39.01 -13.89 2.62
N VAL A 40 40.07 -13.07 2.78
CA VAL A 40 39.93 -11.60 2.72
C VAL A 40 39.67 -11.08 1.30
N LEU A 41 40.40 -11.56 0.29
CA LEU A 41 40.17 -11.17 -1.11
C LEU A 41 38.87 -11.76 -1.65
N ASN A 42 38.51 -13.00 -1.30
CA ASN A 42 37.20 -13.58 -1.67
C ASN A 42 35.99 -12.82 -1.08
N LEU A 43 36.18 -12.00 -0.03
CA LEU A 43 35.17 -11.06 0.48
C LEU A 43 35.19 -9.69 -0.22
N LEU A 44 36.26 -9.35 -0.95
CA LEU A 44 36.56 -7.97 -1.41
C LEU A 44 36.60 -7.80 -2.95
N VAL A 45 37.17 -8.77 -3.68
CA VAL A 45 37.27 -8.81 -5.14
C VAL A 45 37.34 -10.27 -5.60
N GLY A 46 36.30 -10.76 -6.27
CA GLY A 46 36.21 -12.14 -6.78
C GLY A 46 37.04 -12.43 -8.04
N GLU A 47 38.35 -12.19 -8.02
CA GLU A 47 39.29 -12.56 -9.10
C GLU A 47 39.50 -14.09 -9.17
N PRO A 48 39.31 -14.76 -10.32
CA PRO A 48 39.45 -16.21 -10.44
C PRO A 48 40.90 -16.66 -10.62
N PRO A 49 41.34 -17.78 -9.99
CA PRO A 49 42.62 -18.40 -10.31
C PRO A 49 42.63 -19.00 -11.74
N PRO A 50 43.78 -19.10 -12.40
CA PRO A 50 43.89 -19.45 -13.84
C PRO A 50 43.64 -20.94 -14.18
N PHE A 51 42.89 -21.68 -13.37
CA PHE A 51 42.64 -23.12 -13.54
C PHE A 51 41.16 -23.41 -13.82
N PRO A 52 40.79 -23.84 -15.04
CA PRO A 52 39.40 -23.75 -15.52
C PRO A 52 38.48 -24.94 -15.15
N ASN A 53 38.89 -25.87 -14.29
CA ASN A 53 38.24 -27.19 -14.13
C ASN A 53 37.91 -27.59 -12.67
N CYS A 54 37.48 -26.66 -11.82
CA CYS A 54 36.94 -27.00 -10.49
C CYS A 54 35.60 -26.30 -10.23
N GLU A 55 34.50 -27.01 -10.45
CA GLU A 55 33.19 -26.62 -9.91
C GLU A 55 33.15 -26.89 -8.39
N LEU A 56 33.31 -25.84 -7.59
CA LEU A 56 32.92 -25.87 -6.19
C LEU A 56 32.15 -24.57 -5.86
N GLY A 57 30.82 -24.65 -6.00
CA GLY A 57 29.92 -23.55 -5.75
C GLY A 57 29.82 -23.21 -4.26
N SER A 58 30.37 -22.06 -3.86
CA SER A 58 30.02 -21.35 -2.61
C SER A 58 30.57 -19.91 -2.61
N SER A 59 31.81 -19.71 -3.09
CA SER A 59 32.48 -18.40 -3.04
C SER A 59 31.96 -17.40 -4.08
N LYS A 60 31.64 -17.84 -5.31
CA LYS A 60 31.10 -16.94 -6.36
C LYS A 60 29.82 -16.22 -5.91
N THR A 61 29.00 -16.89 -5.13
CA THR A 61 27.75 -16.37 -4.56
C THR A 61 27.96 -15.31 -3.48
N ALA A 62 29.11 -15.21 -2.81
CA ALA A 62 29.33 -14.24 -1.73
C ALA A 62 29.64 -12.83 -2.25
N PHE A 63 30.57 -12.69 -3.20
CA PHE A 63 30.87 -11.39 -3.81
C PHE A 63 29.73 -10.93 -4.72
N LEU A 64 29.07 -11.86 -5.42
CA LEU A 64 27.79 -11.58 -6.07
C LEU A 64 26.71 -11.21 -5.05
N ALA A 65 26.64 -11.77 -3.84
CA ALA A 65 25.66 -11.32 -2.86
C ALA A 65 25.87 -9.84 -2.49
N ILE A 66 27.07 -9.44 -2.03
CA ILE A 66 27.31 -8.04 -1.61
C ILE A 66 27.10 -7.05 -2.77
N ILE A 67 27.58 -7.38 -3.98
CA ILE A 67 27.38 -6.51 -5.14
C ILE A 67 25.92 -6.53 -5.62
N MET A 68 25.26 -7.68 -5.75
CA MET A 68 23.85 -7.74 -6.16
C MET A 68 22.90 -7.19 -5.10
N GLU A 69 23.27 -7.18 -3.82
CA GLU A 69 22.52 -6.53 -2.73
C GLU A 69 22.63 -5.01 -2.85
N ASN A 70 23.84 -4.46 -3.03
CA ASN A 70 24.00 -3.02 -3.28
C ASN A 70 23.38 -2.61 -4.63
N PHE A 71 23.52 -3.42 -5.68
CA PHE A 71 22.92 -3.14 -6.99
C PHE A 71 21.41 -3.39 -7.02
N SER A 72 20.82 -4.27 -6.19
CA SER A 72 19.36 -4.35 -6.08
C SER A 72 18.78 -3.22 -5.21
N LEU A 73 19.52 -2.73 -4.22
CA LEU A 73 19.16 -1.54 -3.44
C LEU A 73 19.22 -0.24 -4.25
N PHE A 74 20.15 -0.10 -5.20
CA PHE A 74 20.34 1.13 -6.00
C PHE A 74 19.89 1.06 -7.47
N TYR A 75 19.81 -0.14 -8.06
CA TYR A 75 19.40 -0.41 -9.44
C TYR A 75 18.38 -1.55 -9.49
N SER A 76 17.41 -1.58 -8.56
CA SER A 76 16.26 -2.47 -8.63
C SER A 76 15.59 -2.34 -10.00
N SER A 77 15.19 -3.45 -10.62
CA SER A 77 14.33 -3.40 -11.79
C SER A 77 13.04 -2.65 -11.44
N GLU A 78 12.43 -1.95 -12.41
CA GLU A 78 11.10 -1.36 -12.25
C GLU A 78 10.03 -2.45 -11.97
N GLU A 79 10.36 -3.72 -12.25
CA GLU A 79 9.55 -4.90 -11.96
C GLU A 79 9.71 -5.43 -10.52
N ASP A 80 10.84 -5.19 -9.85
CA ASP A 80 11.15 -5.65 -8.48
C ASP A 80 10.93 -4.57 -7.41
N ALA A 81 10.96 -3.29 -7.80
CA ALA A 81 10.81 -2.17 -6.88
C ALA A 81 9.35 -1.97 -6.41
N LEU A 82 9.13 -1.85 -5.10
CA LEU A 82 7.82 -1.51 -4.53
C LEU A 82 7.23 -0.23 -5.18
N LEU A 83 8.06 0.81 -5.33
CA LEU A 83 7.75 2.05 -6.03
C LEU A 83 8.79 2.29 -7.12
N SER A 84 8.35 2.67 -8.33
CA SER A 84 9.29 3.06 -9.39
C SER A 84 9.99 4.37 -9.02
N TYR A 85 11.20 4.58 -9.56
CA TYR A 85 11.84 5.90 -9.52
C TYR A 85 10.93 6.99 -10.12
N ALA A 86 10.12 6.67 -11.13
CA ALA A 86 9.12 7.58 -11.69
C ALA A 86 8.05 7.99 -10.66
N ASP A 87 7.54 7.03 -9.89
CA ASP A 87 6.55 7.24 -8.82
C ASP A 87 7.11 8.16 -7.72
N ILE A 88 8.35 7.89 -7.28
CA ILE A 88 9.05 8.69 -6.25
C ILE A 88 9.28 10.13 -6.75
N ARG A 89 9.66 10.32 -8.02
CA ARG A 89 9.90 11.66 -8.60
C ARG A 89 8.60 12.45 -8.77
N ASN A 90 7.52 11.79 -9.17
CA ASN A 90 6.17 12.35 -9.24
C ASN A 90 5.69 12.79 -7.83
N PHE A 91 5.82 11.92 -6.82
CA PHE A 91 5.53 12.26 -5.43
C PHE A 91 6.37 13.44 -4.92
N GLN A 92 7.67 13.49 -5.21
CA GLN A 92 8.54 14.64 -4.85
C GLN A 92 8.07 15.95 -5.50
N GLN A 93 7.68 15.93 -6.77
CA GLN A 93 7.15 17.12 -7.45
C GLN A 93 5.84 17.61 -6.81
N VAL A 94 4.92 16.69 -6.52
CA VAL A 94 3.64 17.00 -5.86
C VAL A 94 3.85 17.48 -4.41
N TRP A 95 4.77 16.87 -3.65
CA TRP A 95 5.11 17.32 -2.29
C TRP A 95 5.63 18.76 -2.30
N ASN A 96 6.56 19.09 -3.21
CA ASN A 96 7.13 20.44 -3.31
C ASN A 96 6.11 21.53 -3.68
N ILE A 97 4.96 21.16 -4.27
CA ILE A 97 3.83 22.08 -4.52
C ILE A 97 3.00 22.31 -3.23
N VAL A 98 2.93 21.33 -2.34
CA VAL A 98 2.14 21.38 -1.08
C VAL A 98 2.95 21.94 0.10
N ASP A 99 4.27 21.72 0.10
CA ASP A 99 5.27 22.20 1.07
C ASP A 99 6.15 23.30 0.44
N ALA A 100 5.52 24.40 0.02
CA ALA A 100 6.21 25.55 -0.58
C ALA A 100 7.22 26.26 0.36
N GLU A 101 7.24 25.92 1.66
CA GLU A 101 8.17 26.44 2.66
C GLU A 101 9.32 25.46 2.96
N GLN A 102 9.35 24.28 2.31
CA GLN A 102 10.32 23.19 2.52
C GLN A 102 10.49 22.77 3.99
N LYS A 103 9.39 22.77 4.75
CA LYS A 103 9.36 22.37 6.16
C LYS A 103 9.61 20.88 6.37
N ARG A 104 9.47 20.05 5.32
CA ARG A 104 9.57 18.58 5.33
C ARG A 104 8.45 17.88 6.11
N SER A 105 7.54 18.65 6.69
CA SER A 105 6.28 18.22 7.27
C SER A 105 5.12 19.04 6.70
N ILE A 106 3.93 18.43 6.63
CA ILE A 106 2.67 19.11 6.30
C ILE A 106 1.62 18.73 7.34
N PRO A 107 0.71 19.65 7.72
CA PRO A 107 -0.42 19.29 8.58
C PRO A 107 -1.28 18.24 7.90
N THR A 108 -1.74 17.24 8.65
CA THR A 108 -2.65 16.16 8.20
C THR A 108 -3.77 16.63 7.27
N ARG A 109 -4.30 17.85 7.50
CA ARG A 109 -5.34 18.47 6.65
C ARG A 109 -4.91 18.70 5.19
N ARG A 110 -3.62 18.92 4.90
CA ARG A 110 -3.08 19.09 3.53
C ARG A 110 -2.87 17.75 2.80
N VAL A 111 -2.79 16.60 3.49
CA VAL A 111 -2.73 15.28 2.84
C VAL A 111 -3.92 15.05 1.91
N LYS A 112 -5.12 15.51 2.33
CA LYS A 112 -6.37 15.48 1.55
C LYS A 112 -6.32 16.32 0.25
N PHE A 113 -5.34 17.23 0.12
CA PHE A 113 -5.05 17.97 -1.11
C PHE A 113 -3.92 17.31 -1.91
N LEU A 114 -2.85 16.86 -1.23
CA LEU A 114 -1.73 16.13 -1.82
C LEU A 114 -2.21 14.90 -2.61
N LEU A 115 -3.03 14.04 -2.00
CA LEU A 115 -3.57 12.82 -2.64
C LEU A 115 -4.43 13.10 -3.90
N ARG A 116 -4.92 14.32 -4.08
CA ARG A 116 -5.69 14.75 -5.27
C ARG A 116 -4.83 15.35 -6.38
N LEU A 117 -3.55 15.60 -6.10
CA LEU A 117 -2.56 16.09 -7.07
C LEU A 117 -1.68 14.96 -7.62
N LEU A 118 -1.62 13.80 -6.96
CA LEU A 118 -0.95 12.61 -7.47
C LEU A 118 -1.59 12.14 -8.79
N ARG A 119 -0.76 11.64 -9.70
CA ARG A 119 -1.13 11.21 -11.06
C ARG A 119 -0.47 9.89 -11.45
N GLY A 120 -1.01 9.21 -12.45
CA GLY A 120 -0.45 7.94 -12.95
C GLY A 120 -0.70 6.80 -11.96
N ARG A 121 0.31 5.97 -11.69
CA ARG A 121 0.18 4.80 -10.79
C ARG A 121 -0.21 5.16 -9.35
N LEU A 122 0.14 6.37 -8.88
CA LEU A 122 -0.21 6.88 -7.55
C LEU A 122 -1.52 7.71 -7.52
N GLU A 123 -2.31 7.71 -8.60
CA GLU A 123 -3.55 8.49 -8.68
C GLU A 123 -4.70 7.84 -7.90
N VAL A 124 -5.27 8.57 -6.94
CA VAL A 124 -6.40 8.09 -6.12
C VAL A 124 -7.65 8.93 -6.45
N ASP A 125 -8.47 8.44 -7.38
CA ASP A 125 -9.70 9.13 -7.81
C ASP A 125 -10.74 9.14 -6.67
N PRO A 126 -11.08 10.29 -6.07
CA PRO A 126 -11.98 10.34 -4.91
C PRO A 126 -13.44 10.00 -5.26
N ASN A 127 -13.78 9.82 -6.54
CA ASN A 127 -15.10 9.43 -7.02
C ASN A 127 -15.23 7.91 -7.20
N LYS A 128 -14.18 7.26 -7.70
CA LYS A 128 -14.10 5.79 -7.85
C LYS A 128 -13.67 5.16 -6.53
N ASP A 129 -12.47 5.52 -6.07
CA ASP A 129 -11.74 4.88 -4.98
C ASP A 129 -11.98 5.62 -3.65
N ARG A 130 -13.23 6.07 -3.47
CA ARG A 130 -13.68 6.91 -2.35
C ARG A 130 -13.43 6.30 -0.97
N LEU A 131 -13.37 4.97 -0.89
CA LEU A 131 -13.07 4.25 0.35
C LEU A 131 -11.56 4.23 0.64
N LEU A 132 -10.74 3.86 -0.36
CA LEU A 132 -9.27 3.93 -0.27
C LEU A 132 -8.80 5.35 0.08
N PHE A 133 -9.36 6.38 -0.58
CA PHE A 133 -9.07 7.78 -0.27
C PHE A 133 -9.37 8.12 1.21
N LYS A 134 -10.45 7.58 1.79
CA LYS A 134 -10.73 7.73 3.23
C LYS A 134 -9.71 6.98 4.10
N HIS A 135 -9.36 5.74 3.73
CA HIS A 135 -8.44 4.89 4.50
C HIS A 135 -7.06 5.56 4.59
N MET A 136 -6.49 5.99 3.47
CA MET A 136 -5.22 6.73 3.40
C MET A 136 -5.25 8.05 4.18
N CYS A 137 -6.38 8.78 4.13
CA CYS A 137 -6.55 10.01 4.91
C CYS A 137 -6.63 9.76 6.42
N TYR A 138 -7.29 8.68 6.85
CA TYR A 138 -7.42 8.34 8.26
C TYR A 138 -6.14 7.69 8.81
N GLU A 139 -5.39 6.96 7.99
CA GLU A 139 -4.07 6.42 8.32
C GLU A 139 -3.11 7.52 8.78
N MET A 140 -3.01 8.60 8.00
CA MET A 140 -2.19 9.77 8.34
C MET A 140 -2.75 10.58 9.53
N GLU A 141 -4.07 10.64 9.68
CA GLU A 141 -4.73 11.30 10.82
C GLU A 141 -4.57 10.52 12.13
N ARG A 142 -4.43 9.18 12.06
CA ARG A 142 -4.14 8.30 13.19
C ARG A 142 -2.66 8.29 13.57
N LEU A 143 -1.75 8.33 12.59
CA LEU A 143 -0.30 8.13 12.81
C LEU A 143 0.30 9.04 13.89
N HIS A 144 0.06 10.34 13.80
CA HIS A 144 0.52 11.35 14.78
C HIS A 144 -0.67 12.02 15.52
N ASN A 145 -1.76 11.28 15.78
CA ASN A 145 -2.96 11.80 16.46
C ASN A 145 -3.54 13.12 15.88
N GLY A 146 -3.33 13.38 14.58
CA GLY A 146 -3.81 14.57 13.86
C GLY A 146 -2.81 15.74 13.77
N GLU A 147 -1.57 15.57 14.23
CA GLU A 147 -0.48 16.55 14.08
C GLU A 147 0.05 16.63 12.61
N ASP A 148 1.25 17.16 12.43
CA ASP A 148 1.94 17.23 11.13
C ASP A 148 2.56 15.86 10.77
N VAL A 149 2.50 15.51 9.48
CA VAL A 149 3.11 14.29 8.92
C VAL A 149 4.29 14.65 8.02
N SER A 150 5.34 13.82 8.02
CA SER A 150 6.55 14.03 7.22
C SER A 150 6.40 13.53 5.78
N PHE A 151 7.38 13.88 4.95
CA PHE A 151 7.54 13.33 3.60
C PHE A 151 7.56 11.79 3.59
N HIS A 152 8.24 11.19 4.57
CA HIS A 152 8.41 9.73 4.63
C HIS A 152 7.14 9.00 5.06
N ASP A 153 6.36 9.58 5.98
CA ASP A 153 5.12 8.97 6.47
C ASP A 153 4.11 8.76 5.33
N VAL A 154 3.93 9.79 4.50
CA VAL A 154 3.03 9.75 3.35
C VAL A 154 3.59 8.85 2.24
N LEU A 155 4.91 8.83 2.03
CA LEU A 155 5.55 7.94 1.04
C LEU A 155 5.47 6.47 1.43
N ASN A 156 5.64 6.14 2.71
CA ASN A 156 5.52 4.78 3.24
C ASN A 156 4.07 4.27 3.18
N MET A 157 3.10 5.12 3.51
CA MET A 157 1.68 4.78 3.30
C MET A 157 1.38 4.57 1.80
N LEU A 158 1.96 5.36 0.89
CA LEU A 158 1.83 5.13 -0.54
C LEU A 158 2.49 3.82 -1.00
N SER A 159 3.65 3.42 -0.48
CA SER A 159 4.30 2.16 -0.88
C SER A 159 3.47 0.94 -0.46
N TYR A 160 2.99 0.88 0.79
CA TYR A 160 2.15 -0.23 1.24
C TYR A 160 0.79 -0.31 0.52
N ARG A 161 0.20 0.83 0.14
CA ARG A 161 -1.10 0.86 -0.57
C ARG A 161 -1.00 0.66 -2.09
N SER A 162 0.20 0.74 -2.69
CA SER A 162 0.41 0.67 -4.16
C SER A 162 1.03 -0.65 -4.65
N VAL A 163 1.11 -1.67 -3.78
CA VAL A 163 1.72 -2.99 -4.04
C VAL A 163 0.93 -4.09 -3.32
N ASP A 164 0.89 -5.30 -3.88
CA ASP A 164 0.43 -6.49 -3.16
C ASP A 164 1.50 -6.94 -2.14
N ILE A 165 1.41 -6.41 -0.93
CA ILE A 165 2.37 -6.63 0.17
C ILE A 165 2.69 -8.10 0.45
N ARG A 166 1.74 -9.02 0.17
CA ARG A 166 1.82 -10.46 0.49
C ARG A 166 2.96 -11.21 -0.20
N LYS A 167 3.63 -10.58 -1.17
CA LYS A 167 4.79 -11.14 -1.90
C LYS A 167 6.12 -10.49 -1.54
N SER A 168 6.11 -9.40 -0.77
CA SER A 168 7.28 -8.52 -0.61
C SER A 168 7.69 -8.25 0.84
N LEU A 169 6.80 -8.45 1.82
CA LEU A 169 7.09 -8.25 3.25
C LEU A 169 7.39 -9.57 3.96
N GLN A 170 8.11 -9.49 5.09
CA GLN A 170 8.29 -10.62 6.00
C GLN A 170 7.03 -10.88 6.85
N LEU A 171 6.85 -12.09 7.37
CA LEU A 171 5.62 -12.53 8.04
C LEU A 171 5.18 -11.62 9.22
N GLU A 172 6.12 -11.15 10.02
CA GLU A 172 5.85 -10.26 11.16
C GLU A 172 5.37 -8.87 10.68
N GLU A 173 6.06 -8.30 9.69
CA GLU A 173 5.72 -7.00 9.10
C GLU A 173 4.37 -7.06 8.34
N LEU A 174 4.09 -8.17 7.67
CA LEU A 174 2.80 -8.46 7.05
C LEU A 174 1.67 -8.43 8.08
N LEU A 175 1.83 -9.14 9.20
CA LEU A 175 0.79 -9.25 10.21
C LEU A 175 0.52 -7.91 10.91
N GLN A 176 1.57 -7.16 11.24
CA GLN A 176 1.44 -5.80 11.78
C GLN A 176 0.79 -4.84 10.78
N ARG A 177 1.07 -4.97 9.47
CA ARG A 177 0.44 -4.16 8.43
C ARG A 177 -1.03 -4.54 8.23
N GLU A 178 -1.36 -5.83 8.20
CA GLU A 178 -2.74 -6.32 8.06
C GLU A 178 -3.61 -5.90 9.26
N GLU A 179 -3.11 -5.99 10.50
CA GLU A 179 -3.80 -5.47 11.68
C GLU A 179 -4.02 -3.95 11.60
N LEU A 180 -2.98 -3.19 11.21
CA LEU A 180 -3.08 -1.73 11.04
C LEU A 180 -4.18 -1.36 10.02
N GLU A 181 -4.21 -2.04 8.87
CA GLU A 181 -5.20 -1.79 7.83
C GLU A 181 -6.62 -2.19 8.27
N TYR A 182 -6.80 -3.36 8.89
CA TYR A 182 -8.09 -3.79 9.45
C TYR A 182 -8.66 -2.75 10.44
N LEU A 183 -7.84 -2.26 11.37
CA LEU A 183 -8.25 -1.23 12.34
C LEU A 183 -8.59 0.12 11.67
N ILE A 184 -7.96 0.44 10.55
CA ILE A 184 -8.29 1.63 9.73
C ILE A 184 -9.66 1.46 9.05
N GLU A 185 -9.95 0.29 8.49
CA GLU A 185 -11.25 0.02 7.86
C GLU A 185 -12.38 0.07 8.91
N GLU A 186 -12.18 -0.54 10.08
CA GLU A 186 -13.15 -0.59 11.16
C GLU A 186 -13.50 0.81 11.70
N GLU A 187 -12.50 1.68 11.93
CA GLU A 187 -12.74 3.05 12.38
C GLU A 187 -13.34 3.95 11.29
N VAL A 188 -12.94 3.79 10.03
CA VAL A 188 -13.59 4.53 8.92
C VAL A 188 -15.04 4.08 8.74
N ALA A 189 -15.36 2.80 8.96
CA ALA A 189 -16.74 2.31 8.99
C ALA A 189 -17.53 2.92 10.17
N LYS A 190 -17.01 2.86 11.40
CA LYS A 190 -17.62 3.49 12.60
C LYS A 190 -17.88 4.98 12.41
N GLN A 191 -16.92 5.74 11.89
CA GLN A 191 -17.07 7.16 11.59
C GLN A 191 -18.13 7.41 10.51
N THR A 192 -18.18 6.58 9.47
CA THR A 192 -19.17 6.68 8.40
C THR A 192 -20.59 6.43 8.90
N ILE A 193 -20.78 5.42 9.75
CA ILE A 193 -22.07 5.11 10.40
C ILE A 193 -22.49 6.24 11.34
N ARG A 194 -21.59 6.73 12.20
CA ARG A 194 -21.84 7.87 13.10
C ARG A 194 -22.29 9.11 12.32
N SER A 195 -21.54 9.48 11.27
CA SER A 195 -21.85 10.64 10.42
C SER A 195 -23.21 10.49 9.71
N TRP A 196 -23.54 9.29 9.23
CA TRP A 196 -24.84 9.00 8.62
C TRP A 196 -25.99 9.09 9.63
N LEU A 197 -25.85 8.49 10.82
CA LEU A 197 -26.85 8.56 11.90
C LEU A 197 -27.13 10.01 12.30
N GLU A 198 -26.09 10.81 12.53
CA GLU A 198 -26.25 12.25 12.80
C GLU A 198 -26.98 12.97 11.67
N GLN A 199 -26.66 12.68 10.41
CA GLN A 199 -27.30 13.33 9.25
C GLN A 199 -28.79 12.98 9.15
N CYS A 200 -29.15 11.74 9.48
CA CYS A 200 -30.54 11.29 9.58
C CYS A 200 -31.27 11.99 10.75
N LEU A 201 -30.66 12.06 11.94
CA LEU A 201 -31.23 12.76 13.10
C LEU A 201 -31.39 14.26 12.87
N ARG A 202 -30.42 14.92 12.21
CA ARG A 202 -30.51 16.32 11.77
C ARG A 202 -31.70 16.54 10.84
N ARG A 203 -31.89 15.67 9.82
CA ARG A 203 -33.02 15.73 8.88
C ARG A 203 -34.38 15.54 9.57
N ILE A 204 -34.48 14.65 10.57
CA ILE A 204 -35.72 14.43 11.34
C ILE A 204 -36.09 15.69 12.13
N LYS A 205 -35.14 16.25 12.89
CA LYS A 205 -35.35 17.49 13.66
C LYS A 205 -35.72 18.68 12.76
N GLN A 206 -35.11 18.79 11.58
CA GLN A 206 -35.47 19.82 10.59
C GLN A 206 -36.91 19.68 10.09
N LYS A 207 -37.38 18.46 9.79
CA LYS A 207 -38.78 18.23 9.39
C LYS A 207 -39.77 18.62 10.50
N GLN A 208 -39.48 18.23 11.74
CA GLN A 208 -40.31 18.59 12.90
C GLN A 208 -40.42 20.12 13.09
N ASN A 209 -39.31 20.84 12.96
CA ASN A 209 -39.30 22.30 13.07
C ASN A 209 -40.00 23.04 11.90
N LEU A 210 -40.12 22.42 10.72
CA LEU A 210 -40.92 22.98 9.62
C LEU A 210 -42.43 22.77 9.85
N GLN A 211 -42.82 21.60 10.38
CA GLN A 211 -44.23 21.31 10.67
C GLN A 211 -44.79 22.25 11.75
N SER A 212 -44.05 22.49 12.83
CA SER A 212 -44.46 23.43 13.89
C SER A 212 -44.45 24.91 13.49
N GLN A 213 -43.86 25.27 12.35
CA GLN A 213 -44.02 26.60 11.73
C GLN A 213 -45.19 26.69 10.74
N THR A 214 -45.72 25.56 10.28
CA THR A 214 -46.88 25.54 9.37
C THR A 214 -48.19 25.63 10.15
N GLU A 215 -48.26 25.05 11.36
CA GLU A 215 -49.44 25.08 12.22
C GLU A 215 -49.70 26.44 12.89
N SER A 216 -48.73 27.36 12.89
CA SER A 216 -48.86 28.69 13.51
C SER A 216 -49.41 29.78 12.58
N VAL A 217 -49.74 29.45 11.32
CA VAL A 217 -50.29 30.40 10.33
C VAL A 217 -51.62 29.92 9.74
N LEU A 218 -52.62 29.73 10.61
CA LEU A 218 -54.02 29.58 10.18
C LEU A 218 -54.98 30.42 11.05
N PRO A 219 -55.34 31.64 10.61
CA PRO A 219 -56.35 32.45 11.29
C PRO A 219 -57.75 31.81 11.21
N THR A 220 -58.44 31.87 12.33
CA THR A 220 -59.83 31.49 12.60
C THR A 220 -60.81 31.76 11.45
N ALA A 221 -61.30 30.70 10.79
CA ALA A 221 -62.46 30.78 9.89
C ALA A 221 -63.32 29.50 9.94
N LEU A 222 -64.55 29.66 10.45
CA LEU A 222 -65.74 28.81 10.25
C LEU A 222 -65.60 27.30 10.52
N ALA A 223 -65.94 26.91 11.75
CA ALA A 223 -66.59 25.63 12.01
C ALA A 223 -68.04 25.62 11.46
N MET A 224 -68.68 24.44 11.50
CA MET A 224 -70.06 24.11 11.08
C MET A 224 -70.32 23.92 9.58
N HIS A 225 -70.16 22.67 9.11
CA HIS A 225 -71.35 21.97 8.60
C HIS A 225 -71.27 20.43 8.71
N ARG A 226 -72.41 19.83 9.06
CA ARG A 226 -72.83 18.42 8.88
C ARG A 226 -71.94 17.28 9.40
N LEU A 227 -72.30 16.77 10.59
CA LEU A 227 -72.61 15.34 10.69
C LEU A 227 -73.86 15.07 9.83
N SER A 228 -73.84 14.04 8.97
CA SER A 228 -75.02 13.24 8.55
C SER A 228 -74.65 12.25 7.44
N CYS A 229 -74.57 10.96 7.78
CA CYS A 229 -75.24 9.83 7.11
C CYS A 229 -74.63 8.50 7.59
N LEU A 230 -75.50 7.55 7.96
CA LEU A 230 -75.12 6.21 8.42
C LEU A 230 -75.94 5.15 7.65
N ILE A 231 -75.23 4.24 6.98
CA ILE A 231 -75.67 2.92 6.50
C ILE A 231 -76.78 2.92 5.39
N PRO A 232 -77.18 1.78 4.75
CA PRO A 232 -76.96 1.63 3.29
C PRO A 232 -78.18 1.17 2.47
N LEU A 233 -78.03 1.00 1.15
CA LEU A 233 -78.85 0.04 0.38
C LEU A 233 -78.23 -0.44 -0.95
N VAL A 234 -78.43 -1.72 -1.23
CA VAL A 234 -78.03 -2.59 -2.37
C VAL A 234 -79.06 -3.75 -2.37
N PRO A 235 -79.46 -4.43 -3.47
CA PRO A 235 -78.96 -4.41 -4.86
C PRO A 235 -80.02 -4.16 -5.95
N HIS A 236 -79.60 -4.14 -7.23
CA HIS A 236 -80.22 -5.02 -8.23
C HIS A 236 -79.32 -5.28 -9.46
N ALA A 237 -79.41 -6.50 -10.00
CA ALA A 237 -79.05 -6.87 -11.37
C ALA A 237 -80.25 -7.59 -12.01
N PRO A 238 -80.33 -7.68 -13.35
CA PRO A 238 -80.24 -9.01 -13.96
C PRO A 238 -79.40 -9.01 -15.26
N SER A 239 -79.44 -10.10 -16.03
CA SER A 239 -78.32 -10.56 -16.85
C SER A 239 -78.67 -11.07 -18.25
N GLN A 240 -77.69 -10.93 -19.17
CA GLN A 240 -77.48 -11.72 -20.40
C GLN A 240 -78.47 -11.61 -21.58
N HIS A 241 -77.89 -11.50 -22.79
CA HIS A 241 -78.04 -12.58 -23.78
C HIS A 241 -76.70 -12.80 -24.52
N ASN A 242 -76.57 -13.92 -25.23
CA ASN A 242 -75.30 -14.54 -25.63
C ASN A 242 -75.31 -14.98 -27.11
N LEU A 243 -74.15 -14.97 -27.80
CA LEU A 243 -73.87 -15.66 -29.06
C LEU A 243 -72.34 -15.72 -29.34
N GLN A 244 -71.90 -16.61 -30.23
CA GLN A 244 -70.68 -17.41 -30.02
C GLN A 244 -69.94 -17.81 -31.33
N ALA A 245 -68.63 -18.14 -31.21
CA ALA A 245 -67.85 -19.13 -32.03
C ALA A 245 -66.52 -18.68 -32.69
N THR A 246 -65.41 -18.74 -31.94
CA THR A 246 -64.20 -19.58 -32.20
C THR A 246 -63.39 -19.40 -33.55
N PRO A 247 -62.34 -20.21 -33.89
CA PRO A 247 -60.91 -19.77 -33.95
C PRO A 247 -60.27 -20.09 -35.35
N PRO A 248 -58.97 -20.47 -35.59
CA PRO A 248 -57.73 -20.53 -34.76
C PRO A 248 -56.39 -20.10 -35.46
N THR A 249 -55.24 -20.35 -34.78
CA THR A 249 -53.84 -20.54 -35.31
C THR A 249 -53.11 -19.34 -35.99
N SER A 250 -51.76 -19.21 -36.01
CA SER A 250 -50.62 -19.84 -35.29
C SER A 250 -49.29 -19.06 -35.54
N ALA A 251 -48.15 -19.55 -34.99
CA ALA A 251 -46.75 -19.07 -35.11
C ALA A 251 -46.37 -17.78 -34.33
N VAL A 252 -45.23 -17.59 -33.62
CA VAL A 252 -43.91 -18.27 -33.38
C VAL A 252 -42.69 -17.72 -34.15
N CYS A 253 -41.56 -17.62 -33.43
CA CYS A 253 -40.15 -17.31 -33.80
C CYS A 253 -39.63 -15.84 -33.80
N SER A 254 -38.86 -15.57 -32.74
CA SER A 254 -37.45 -15.08 -32.71
C SER A 254 -36.98 -13.79 -33.39
N ALA A 255 -36.37 -12.95 -32.53
CA ALA A 255 -35.18 -12.10 -32.68
C ALA A 255 -34.34 -12.17 -33.97
N ASP A 256 -33.77 -11.01 -34.36
CA ASP A 256 -32.34 -10.82 -34.12
C ASP A 256 -31.83 -9.36 -34.04
N TYR A 257 -30.80 -9.22 -33.20
CA TYR A 257 -29.61 -8.38 -33.24
C TYR A 257 -29.40 -7.30 -34.33
N TRP A 258 -28.92 -6.10 -33.95
CA TRP A 258 -27.91 -5.33 -34.70
C TRP A 258 -27.13 -4.34 -33.82
N GLN A 259 -25.81 -4.26 -34.03
CA GLN A 259 -24.91 -3.21 -33.52
C GLN A 259 -24.53 -2.25 -34.64
N VAL A 260 -24.21 -1.00 -34.29
CA VAL A 260 -23.17 -0.17 -34.95
C VAL A 260 -22.42 0.57 -33.85
#